data_AF-A0A1Q3FHS7-F1
#
_entry.id   AF-A0A1Q3FHS7-F1
#
_cell.length_a   1.000
_cell.length_b   1.000
_cell.length_c   1.000
_cell.angle_alpha   90.00
_cell.angle_beta   90.00
_cell.angle_gamma   90.00
#
_symmetry.space_group_name_H-M   'P 1'
#
loop_
_entity.id
_entity.type
_entity.pdbx_description
1 polymer ?
#
loop_
_entity_poly.entity_id
_entity_poly.type
_entity_poly.pdbx_seq_one_letter_code
_entity_poly.pdbx_strand_id
1 'polypeptide(L)'
;MKIKHFIIVLLFDLISVLAKSGYKINEIYVEKCEQAFADNQPYPARLCQMRKLKMQKVTSITEAYVECVLTQLGYLNSEGKIDGSAVLADYHKFGVTDKDDAVQNLLKACEEEFGSDDKSVFHRLCIKSDRDFTRVINARTTTEGWIPKKSVC
;
A
#
# COMPACT_ATOMS: atom_id res chain seq x y z
N MET A 1 -58.60 -13.09 22.87
CA MET A 1 -57.61 -13.14 23.97
C MET A 1 -56.79 -14.42 23.80
N LYS A 2 -55.44 -14.32 23.82
CA LYS A 2 -54.41 -15.40 23.84
C LYS A 2 -54.19 -16.16 22.50
N ILE A 3 -52.99 -16.46 21.99
CA ILE A 3 -51.58 -16.23 22.37
C ILE A 3 -50.73 -16.20 21.07
N LYS A 4 -49.71 -15.33 21.09
CA LYS A 4 -48.58 -15.12 20.18
C LYS A 4 -47.93 -16.42 19.65
N HIS A 5 -47.62 -16.47 18.35
CA HIS A 5 -46.43 -17.17 17.84
C HIS A 5 -45.71 -16.24 16.87
N PHE A 6 -44.78 -15.48 17.45
CA PHE A 6 -43.77 -14.68 16.75
C PHE A 6 -42.68 -15.68 16.33
N ILE A 7 -42.65 -16.10 15.06
CA ILE A 7 -41.49 -16.81 14.51
C ILE A 7 -40.49 -15.72 14.13
N ILE A 8 -39.58 -15.43 15.05
CA ILE A 8 -38.40 -14.61 14.81
C ILE A 8 -37.45 -15.45 13.97
N VAL A 9 -37.34 -15.13 12.69
CA VAL A 9 -36.27 -15.63 11.82
C VAL A 9 -34.99 -14.89 12.21
N LEU A 10 -34.26 -15.43 13.20
CA LEU A 10 -32.88 -15.04 13.49
C LEU A 10 -31.97 -15.65 12.40
N LEU A 11 -31.88 -14.99 11.26
CA LEU A 11 -30.86 -15.24 10.23
C LEU A 11 -30.19 -13.91 9.88
N PHE A 12 -29.50 -13.30 10.84
CA PHE A 12 -28.63 -12.14 10.60
C PHE A 12 -27.34 -12.15 11.44
N ASP A 13 -26.83 -13.31 11.85
CA ASP A 13 -25.61 -13.41 12.66
C ASP A 13 -24.44 -14.12 11.96
N LEU A 14 -24.13 -13.76 10.71
CA LEU A 14 -22.92 -14.27 10.04
C LEU A 14 -22.24 -13.32 9.03
N ILE A 15 -22.44 -12.00 9.14
CA ILE A 15 -21.66 -11.01 8.37
C ILE A 15 -21.10 -9.91 9.28
N SER A 16 -20.51 -10.29 10.42
CA SER A 16 -19.97 -9.34 11.40
C SER A 16 -18.48 -9.53 11.72
N VAL A 17 -17.68 -10.20 10.87
CA VAL A 17 -16.24 -10.42 11.13
C VAL A 17 -15.32 -10.21 9.91
N LEU A 18 -15.61 -9.25 9.03
CA LEU A 18 -14.68 -8.87 7.93
C LEU A 18 -14.39 -7.38 7.82
N ALA A 19 -14.90 -6.54 8.73
CA ALA A 19 -14.88 -5.08 8.57
C ALA A 19 -14.08 -4.31 9.64
N LYS A 20 -13.09 -4.93 10.31
CA LYS A 20 -12.30 -4.24 11.36
C LYS A 20 -10.83 -4.66 11.49
N SER A 21 -10.20 -5.22 10.45
CA SER A 21 -8.74 -5.08 10.35
C SER A 21 -8.47 -3.82 9.53
N GLY A 22 -7.96 -2.78 10.19
CA GLY A 22 -7.44 -1.63 9.45
C GLY A 22 -6.32 -2.14 8.58
N TYR A 23 -6.55 -2.24 7.26
CA TYR A 23 -5.56 -2.68 6.31
C TYR A 23 -4.35 -1.74 6.43
N LYS A 24 -3.31 -2.19 7.13
CA LYS A 24 -2.02 -1.51 7.26
C LYS A 24 -1.00 -2.32 6.46
N ILE A 25 -0.16 -1.63 5.70
CA ILE A 25 1.02 -2.25 5.11
C ILE A 25 1.82 -2.83 6.28
N ASN A 26 2.19 -4.11 6.18
CA ASN A 26 2.88 -4.83 7.24
C ASN A 26 4.29 -4.25 7.42
N GLU A 27 5.22 -4.70 6.58
CA GLU A 27 6.54 -4.13 6.34
C GLU A 27 6.98 -4.59 4.95
N ILE A 28 7.49 -3.66 4.14
CA ILE A 28 8.14 -3.95 2.86
C ILE A 28 9.64 -3.97 3.13
N TYR A 29 10.31 -5.12 2.96
CA TYR A 29 11.77 -5.22 3.10
C TYR A 29 12.42 -5.56 1.76
N VAL A 30 13.09 -4.57 1.18
CA VAL A 30 13.89 -4.76 -0.03
C VAL A 30 15.33 -4.43 0.32
N GLU A 31 16.16 -5.47 0.48
CA GLU A 31 17.52 -5.35 1.02
C GLU A 31 18.33 -4.23 0.35
N LYS A 32 18.33 -4.19 -0.99
CA LYS A 32 19.07 -3.15 -1.74
C LYS A 32 18.50 -1.74 -1.59
N CYS A 33 17.21 -1.58 -1.31
CA CYS A 33 16.62 -0.26 -1.06
C CYS A 33 16.95 0.26 0.34
N GLU A 34 17.29 -0.64 1.26
CA GLU A 34 17.71 -0.28 2.62
C GLU A 34 19.22 -0.04 2.74
N GLN A 35 20.04 -0.36 1.73
CA GLN A 35 21.50 -0.19 1.79
C GLN A 35 21.92 1.26 2.03
N ALA A 36 21.20 2.26 1.50
CA ALA A 36 21.47 3.68 1.78
C ALA A 36 21.21 4.10 3.25
N PHE A 37 20.51 3.26 4.03
CA PHE A 37 20.26 3.45 5.45
C PHE A 37 21.28 2.75 6.34
N ALA A 38 21.96 1.71 5.83
CA ALA A 38 22.94 0.95 6.59
C ALA A 38 24.06 1.87 7.12
N ASP A 39 24.44 2.87 6.33
CA ASP A 39 25.51 3.82 6.66
C ASP A 39 25.07 4.94 7.62
N ASN A 40 23.76 5.12 7.86
CA ASN A 40 23.20 6.29 8.57
C ASN A 40 22.72 6.02 10.01
N GLN A 41 23.05 4.88 10.61
CA GLN A 41 22.67 4.47 11.99
C GLN A 41 21.14 4.35 12.21
N PRO A 42 20.68 3.50 13.16
CA PRO A 42 19.30 3.06 13.18
C PRO A 42 18.43 4.15 13.81
N TYR A 43 17.53 4.73 13.02
CA TYR A 43 16.28 5.24 13.55
C TYR A 43 15.19 4.21 13.26
N PRO A 44 14.98 3.20 14.14
CA PRO A 44 13.99 2.14 13.92
C PRO A 44 12.61 2.72 13.60
N ALA A 45 12.23 3.83 14.24
CA ALA A 45 10.98 4.52 13.98
C ALA A 45 10.85 5.04 12.53
N ARG A 46 11.93 5.60 11.96
CA ARG A 46 11.93 6.10 10.58
C ARG A 46 11.92 4.95 9.59
N LEU A 47 12.73 3.93 9.82
CA LEU A 47 12.74 2.73 8.99
C LEU A 47 11.38 2.03 9.03
N CYS A 48 10.74 1.93 10.19
CA CYS A 48 9.40 1.39 10.30
C CYS A 48 8.37 2.19 9.49
N GLN A 49 8.40 3.53 9.59
CA GLN A 49 7.54 4.38 8.77
C GLN A 49 7.74 4.13 7.28
N MET A 50 8.99 3.98 6.85
CA MET A 50 9.33 3.74 5.45
C MET A 50 8.89 2.36 4.96
N ARG A 51 9.16 1.29 5.72
CA ARG A 51 8.66 -0.07 5.42
C ARG A 51 7.14 -0.13 5.36
N LYS A 52 6.44 0.78 6.03
CA LYS A 52 4.97 0.92 6.00
C LYS A 52 4.47 1.96 4.98
N LEU A 53 5.36 2.64 4.25
CA LEU A 53 5.08 3.78 3.38
C LEU A 53 4.30 4.92 4.08
N LYS A 54 4.55 5.12 5.38
CA LYS A 54 3.90 6.10 6.28
C LYS A 54 4.85 7.20 6.73
N MET A 55 5.48 7.89 5.80
CA MET A 55 6.35 9.01 6.15
C MET A 55 5.54 10.30 6.33
N GLN A 56 5.75 10.98 7.45
CA GLN A 56 5.16 12.29 7.73
C GLN A 56 5.96 13.44 7.11
N LYS A 57 7.27 13.25 6.93
CA LYS A 57 8.17 14.23 6.34
C LYS A 57 8.94 13.59 5.19
N VAL A 58 8.98 14.31 4.07
CA VAL A 58 9.76 13.95 2.90
C VAL A 58 11.18 14.48 3.06
N THR A 59 12.13 13.60 2.79
CA THR A 59 13.58 13.85 2.78
C THR A 59 14.14 13.13 1.57
N SER A 60 15.30 13.52 1.06
CA SER A 60 15.99 12.83 -0.04
C SER A 60 16.14 11.32 0.21
N ILE A 61 16.46 10.97 1.46
CA ILE A 61 16.60 9.58 1.92
C ILE A 61 15.28 8.79 1.82
N THR A 62 14.16 9.36 2.28
CA THR A 62 12.84 8.68 2.19
C THR A 62 12.33 8.61 0.75
N GLU A 63 12.66 9.62 -0.05
CA GLU A 63 12.32 9.67 -1.46
C GLU A 63 13.05 8.58 -2.24
N ALA A 64 14.37 8.47 -2.07
CA ALA A 64 15.20 7.45 -2.70
C ALA A 64 14.76 6.02 -2.35
N TYR A 65 14.36 5.79 -1.10
CA TYR A 65 13.81 4.49 -0.69
C TYR A 65 12.50 4.15 -1.41
N VAL A 66 11.56 5.09 -1.44
CA VAL A 66 10.26 4.89 -2.08
C VAL A 66 10.45 4.64 -3.56
N GLU A 67 11.28 5.45 -4.21
CA GLU A 67 11.63 5.29 -5.62
C GLU A 67 12.23 3.91 -5.87
N CYS A 68 13.19 3.47 -5.05
CA CYS A 68 13.76 2.14 -5.15
C CYS A 68 12.70 1.03 -4.99
N VAL A 69 11.83 1.11 -3.98
CA VAL A 69 10.77 0.12 -3.74
C VAL A 69 9.78 0.08 -4.90
N LEU A 70 9.29 1.22 -5.36
CA LEU A 70 8.35 1.29 -6.49
C LEU A 70 9.00 0.83 -7.81
N THR A 71 10.29 1.11 -8.00
CA THR A 71 11.06 0.53 -9.11
C THR A 71 11.12 -0.98 -9.02
N GLN A 72 11.35 -1.55 -7.83
CA GLN A 72 11.37 -3.01 -7.67
C GLN A 72 10.01 -3.66 -7.91
N LEU A 73 8.92 -2.97 -7.56
CA LEU A 73 7.57 -3.39 -7.87
C LEU A 73 7.23 -3.27 -9.36
N GLY A 74 8.06 -2.57 -10.15
CA GLY A 74 7.78 -2.25 -11.54
C GLY A 74 6.72 -1.16 -11.70
N TYR A 75 6.43 -0.39 -10.65
CA TYR A 75 5.41 0.67 -10.65
C TYR A 75 5.94 1.99 -11.20
N LEU A 76 7.24 2.11 -11.46
CA LEU A 76 7.81 3.26 -12.15
C LEU A 76 8.19 2.87 -13.57
N ASN A 77 7.80 3.69 -14.55
CA ASN A 77 8.22 3.53 -15.94
C ASN A 77 9.67 4.04 -16.13
N SER A 78 10.18 3.99 -17.36
CA SER A 78 11.54 4.45 -17.70
C SER A 78 11.78 5.94 -17.47
N GLU A 79 10.72 6.74 -17.33
CA GLU A 79 10.79 8.16 -17.01
C GLU A 79 10.75 8.43 -15.50
N GLY A 80 10.54 7.41 -14.65
CA GLY A 80 10.42 7.60 -13.20
C GLY A 80 9.00 7.95 -12.73
N LYS A 81 8.02 7.95 -13.64
CA LYS A 81 6.60 8.21 -13.35
C LYS A 81 5.87 6.92 -12.99
N ILE A 82 4.76 7.05 -12.25
CA ILE A 82 3.92 5.90 -11.91
C ILE A 82 3.33 5.29 -13.18
N ASP A 83 3.58 4.00 -13.38
CA ASP A 83 2.92 3.17 -14.37
C ASP A 83 1.62 2.60 -13.78
N GLY A 84 0.50 3.27 -14.07
CA GLY A 84 -0.81 2.83 -13.61
C GLY A 84 -1.20 1.44 -14.11
N SER A 85 -0.74 1.02 -15.30
CA SER A 85 -1.00 -0.32 -15.82
C SER A 85 -0.27 -1.40 -15.02
N ALA A 86 0.97 -1.14 -14.60
CA ALA A 86 1.70 -2.05 -13.71
C ALA A 86 1.05 -2.18 -12.33
N VAL A 87 0.54 -1.07 -11.77
CA VAL A 87 -0.23 -1.10 -10.52
C VAL A 87 -1.48 -1.95 -10.68
N LEU A 88 -2.26 -1.72 -11.74
CA LEU A 88 -3.49 -2.49 -12.01
C LEU A 88 -3.23 -3.97 -12.24
N ALA A 89 -2.10 -4.33 -12.87
CA ALA A 89 -1.73 -5.73 -13.05
C ALA A 89 -1.61 -6.48 -11.71
N ASP A 90 -1.06 -5.84 -10.67
CA ASP A 90 -1.01 -6.43 -9.33
C ASP A 90 -2.38 -6.44 -8.65
N TYR A 91 -3.22 -5.41 -8.84
CA TYR A 91 -4.61 -5.45 -8.37
C TYR A 91 -5.35 -6.67 -8.93
N HIS A 92 -5.29 -6.87 -10.24
CA HIS A 92 -5.93 -8.00 -10.92
C HIS A 92 -5.36 -9.33 -10.44
N LYS A 93 -4.03 -9.44 -10.36
CA LYS A 93 -3.33 -10.64 -9.89
C LYS A 93 -3.76 -11.06 -8.49
N PHE A 94 -4.06 -10.10 -7.61
CA PHE A 94 -4.48 -10.36 -6.23
C PHE A 94 -6.00 -10.20 -6.02
N GLY A 95 -6.79 -10.34 -7.10
CA GLY A 95 -8.24 -10.54 -7.03
C GLY A 95 -9.07 -9.26 -6.90
N VAL A 96 -8.53 -8.12 -7.31
CA VAL A 96 -9.25 -6.82 -7.37
C VAL A 96 -9.38 -6.41 -8.82
N THR A 97 -10.53 -6.69 -9.44
CA THR A 97 -10.72 -6.53 -10.90
C THR A 97 -11.75 -5.47 -11.28
N ASP A 98 -12.41 -4.84 -10.30
CA ASP A 98 -13.51 -3.88 -10.48
C ASP A 98 -13.13 -2.44 -10.08
N LYS A 99 -11.81 -2.15 -9.96
CA LYS A 99 -11.28 -0.90 -9.40
C LYS A 99 -10.43 -0.08 -10.36
N ASP A 100 -10.34 -0.47 -11.63
CA ASP A 100 -9.42 0.16 -12.59
C ASP A 100 -9.63 1.67 -12.69
N ASP A 101 -10.86 2.10 -12.93
CA ASP A 101 -11.21 3.52 -13.02
C ASP A 101 -10.92 4.26 -11.72
N ALA A 102 -11.18 3.64 -10.56
CA ALA A 102 -10.95 4.27 -9.26
C ALA A 102 -9.46 4.50 -9.00
N VAL A 103 -8.61 3.51 -9.32
CA VAL A 103 -7.15 3.60 -9.19
C VAL A 103 -6.59 4.63 -10.16
N GLN A 104 -7.01 4.62 -11.42
CA GLN A 104 -6.55 5.58 -12.44
C GLN A 104 -6.95 7.02 -12.07
N ASN A 105 -8.19 7.23 -11.65
CA ASN A 105 -8.66 8.55 -11.20
C ASN A 105 -7.90 9.04 -9.96
N LEU A 106 -7.58 8.15 -9.02
CA LEU A 106 -6.76 8.49 -7.86
C LEU A 106 -5.35 8.94 -8.29
N LEU A 107 -4.68 8.17 -9.15
CA LEU A 107 -3.34 8.52 -9.63
C LEU A 107 -3.33 9.87 -10.34
N LYS A 108 -4.33 10.12 -11.19
CA LYS A 108 -4.50 11.41 -11.88
C LYS A 108 -4.73 12.56 -10.89
N ALA A 109 -5.66 12.40 -9.94
CA ALA A 109 -5.93 13.43 -8.94
C ALA A 109 -4.67 13.76 -8.10
N CYS A 110 -3.85 12.76 -7.83
CA CYS A 110 -2.60 12.95 -7.11
C CYS A 110 -1.51 13.63 -7.93
N GLU A 111 -1.47 13.41 -9.24
CA GLU A 111 -0.62 14.17 -10.16
C GLU A 111 -1.02 15.65 -10.18
N GLU A 112 -2.32 15.93 -10.20
CA GLU A 112 -2.87 17.28 -10.14
C GLU A 112 -2.59 17.97 -8.79
N GLU A 113 -2.69 17.25 -7.67
CA GLU A 113 -2.49 17.80 -6.32
C GLU A 113 -1.01 18.05 -5.99
N PHE A 114 -0.14 17.09 -6.29
CA PHE A 114 1.26 17.10 -5.83
C PHE A 114 2.29 17.34 -6.93
N GLY A 115 1.84 17.52 -8.18
CA GLY A 115 2.68 17.70 -9.36
C GLY A 115 3.18 16.39 -9.96
N SER A 116 3.41 16.43 -11.27
CA SER A 116 3.92 15.32 -12.08
C SER A 116 5.45 15.21 -12.13
N ASP A 117 6.17 16.02 -11.35
CA ASP A 117 7.63 15.96 -11.28
C ASP A 117 8.04 14.64 -10.62
N ASP A 118 9.09 14.01 -11.18
CA ASP A 118 9.67 12.73 -10.75
C ASP A 118 10.33 12.81 -9.37
N LYS A 119 10.05 13.84 -8.58
CA LYS A 119 10.50 14.01 -7.20
C LYS A 119 9.37 14.03 -6.17
N SER A 120 8.12 14.10 -6.61
CA SER A 120 7.00 14.16 -5.68
C SER A 120 6.69 12.78 -5.09
N VAL A 121 7.30 12.47 -3.93
CA VAL A 121 7.04 11.20 -3.22
C VAL A 121 5.57 11.05 -2.82
N PHE A 122 4.84 12.16 -2.63
CA PHE A 122 3.43 12.12 -2.28
C PHE A 122 2.57 11.71 -3.47
N HIS A 123 2.82 12.24 -4.67
CA HIS A 123 2.21 11.74 -5.91
C HIS A 123 2.47 10.22 -6.07
N ARG A 124 3.73 9.79 -5.93
CA ARG A 124 4.11 8.37 -6.05
C ARG A 124 3.43 7.44 -5.04
N LEU A 125 3.24 7.92 -3.82
CA LEU A 125 2.63 7.14 -2.75
C LEU A 125 1.14 7.32 -2.62
N CYS A 126 0.52 8.12 -3.47
CA CYS A 126 -0.86 8.52 -3.29
C CYS A 126 -1.82 7.31 -3.34
N ILE A 127 -1.46 6.30 -4.13
CA ILE A 127 -2.13 4.99 -4.17
C ILE A 127 -2.22 4.29 -2.81
N LYS A 128 -1.34 4.61 -1.84
CA LYS A 128 -1.42 4.05 -0.48
C LYS A 128 -2.69 4.43 0.29
N SER A 129 -3.37 5.49 -0.15
CA SER A 129 -4.65 5.94 0.41
C SER A 129 -5.82 5.06 -0.04
N ASP A 130 -5.64 4.32 -1.13
CA ASP A 130 -6.61 3.33 -1.57
C ASP A 130 -6.68 2.15 -0.59
N ARG A 131 -7.90 1.70 -0.31
CA ARG A 131 -8.16 0.64 0.67
C ARG A 131 -7.58 -0.69 0.19
N ASP A 132 -7.72 -0.97 -1.10
CA ASP A 132 -7.33 -2.24 -1.70
C ASP A 132 -5.81 -2.34 -1.88
N PHE A 133 -5.13 -1.20 -2.09
CA PHE A 133 -3.68 -1.14 -2.25
C PHE A 133 -2.93 -1.88 -1.13
N THR A 134 -3.37 -1.71 0.11
CA THR A 134 -2.68 -2.33 1.24
C THR A 134 -2.77 -3.87 1.21
N ARG A 135 -3.91 -4.42 0.76
CA ARG A 135 -4.05 -5.87 0.57
C ARG A 135 -3.17 -6.34 -0.58
N VAL A 136 -3.22 -5.63 -1.71
CA VAL A 136 -2.44 -5.93 -2.92
C VAL A 136 -0.94 -5.93 -2.60
N ILE A 137 -0.43 -4.87 -1.98
CA ILE A 137 1.00 -4.75 -1.69
C ILE A 137 1.48 -5.78 -0.67
N ASN A 138 0.71 -6.07 0.37
CA ASN A 138 1.07 -7.10 1.35
C ASN A 138 1.11 -8.50 0.70
N ALA A 139 0.19 -8.80 -0.22
CA ALA A 139 0.20 -10.06 -0.97
C ALA A 139 1.40 -10.13 -1.93
N ARG A 140 1.70 -9.01 -2.61
CA ARG A 140 2.87 -8.91 -3.50
C ARG A 140 4.16 -9.13 -2.75
N THR A 141 4.41 -8.40 -1.67
CA THR A 141 5.67 -8.53 -0.91
C THR A 141 5.84 -9.90 -0.26
N THR A 142 4.74 -10.54 0.15
CA THR A 142 4.75 -11.92 0.64
C THR A 142 5.20 -12.88 -0.46
N THR A 143 4.67 -12.71 -1.69
CA THR A 143 5.03 -13.54 -2.85
C THR A 143 6.50 -13.39 -3.23
N GLU A 144 7.05 -12.17 -3.13
CA GLU A 144 8.45 -11.88 -3.43
C GLU A 144 9.43 -12.26 -2.30
N GLY A 145 8.91 -12.69 -1.15
CA GLY A 145 9.75 -12.95 0.04
C GLY A 145 10.38 -11.68 0.64
N TRP A 146 9.82 -10.50 0.34
CA TRP A 146 10.28 -9.19 0.84
C TRP A 146 9.79 -8.91 2.26
N ILE A 147 10.00 -9.89 3.13
CA ILE A 147 9.62 -9.87 4.54
C ILE A 147 10.91 -9.74 5.36
N PRO A 148 11.00 -8.79 6.30
CA PRO A 148 12.21 -8.63 7.08
C PRO A 148 12.42 -9.82 8.03
N LYS A 149 13.67 -10.32 8.12
CA LYS A 149 14.05 -11.35 9.12
C LYS A 149 13.87 -10.85 10.56
N LYS A 150 14.03 -9.54 10.77
CA LYS A 150 13.76 -8.86 12.03
C LYS A 150 12.90 -7.62 11.75
N SER A 151 11.70 -7.63 12.31
CA SER A 151 10.81 -6.48 12.29
C SER A 151 11.44 -5.31 13.04
N VAL A 152 11.28 -4.10 12.50
CA VAL A 152 11.64 -2.84 13.19
C VAL A 152 10.41 -2.01 13.52
N CYS A 153 9.25 -2.64 13.34
CA CYS A 153 7.90 -2.16 13.56
C CYS A 153 7.19 -3.03 14.61
#